data_AF-A0A2V8JM87-F1
#
_entry.id   AF-A0A2V8JM87-F1
#
_cell.length_a   1.000
_cell.length_b   1.000
_cell.length_c   1.000
_cell.angle_alpha   90.00
_cell.angle_beta   90.00
_cell.angle_gamma   90.00
#
_symmetry.space_group_name_H-M   'P 1'
#
loop_
_entity.id
_entity.type
_entity.pdbx_description
1 polymer ?
#
loop_
_entity_poly.entity_id
_entity_poly.type
_entity_poly.pdbx_seq_one_letter_code
_entity_poly.pdbx_strand_id
1 'polypeptide(L)'
;MEHYEGRFVKRTQKTKTRLYEPTPLARFVTERLREMKMRQSDFCRLNQFDQGMLSKIQNSAATNLSLETVLKLAIGLSVPPEKICGLIGRLELHDLVTGAYSTNFQLR
;
A
#
# COMPACT_ATOMS: atom_id res chain seq x y z
N MET A 1 -38.78 26.97 23.79
CA MET A 1 -38.64 26.65 22.35
C MET A 1 -37.17 26.76 22.03
N GLU A 2 -36.49 25.62 22.03
CA GLU A 2 -35.04 25.49 21.90
C GLU A 2 -34.63 25.63 20.43
N HIS A 3 -33.65 26.48 20.13
CA HIS A 3 -32.93 26.43 18.85
C HIS A 3 -31.44 26.30 19.17
N TYR A 4 -30.97 25.05 19.24
CA TYR A 4 -29.56 24.70 19.31
C TYR A 4 -28.94 24.84 17.91
N GLU A 5 -28.11 25.86 17.70
CA GLU A 5 -27.25 25.92 16.50
C GLU A 5 -26.06 24.96 16.68
N GLY A 6 -26.15 23.81 16.02
CA GLY A 6 -25.06 22.83 15.93
C GLY A 6 -23.89 23.36 15.08
N ARG A 7 -22.96 24.05 15.73
CA ARG A 7 -21.70 24.48 15.11
C ARG A 7 -20.78 23.25 14.95
N PHE A 8 -20.77 22.64 13.76
CA PHE A 8 -19.83 21.56 13.43
C PHE A 8 -18.39 22.11 13.41
N VAL A 9 -17.66 21.93 14.51
CA VAL A 9 -16.23 22.18 14.56
C VAL A 9 -15.53 21.07 13.79
N LYS A 10 -15.11 21.36 12.55
CA LYS A 10 -14.21 20.48 11.79
C LYS A 10 -12.90 20.36 12.57
N ARG A 11 -12.74 19.23 13.27
CA ARG A 11 -11.52 18.86 13.98
C ARG A 11 -10.44 18.54 12.96
N THR A 12 -9.72 19.56 12.47
CA THR A 12 -8.48 19.38 11.73
C THR A 12 -7.41 18.93 12.72
N GLN A 13 -7.36 17.61 12.96
CA GLN A 13 -6.18 17.00 13.56
C GLN A 13 -5.03 17.20 12.58
N LYS A 14 -4.23 18.26 12.79
CA LYS A 14 -2.87 18.35 12.26
C LYS A 14 -2.11 17.15 12.80
N THR A 15 -1.96 16.12 11.96
CA THR A 15 -1.04 15.01 12.22
C THR A 15 0.35 15.60 12.40
N LYS A 16 0.89 15.48 13.62
CA LYS A 16 2.30 15.73 13.91
C LYS A 16 3.12 14.94 12.90
N THR A 17 3.74 15.63 11.95
CA THR A 17 4.77 15.08 11.07
C THR A 17 5.95 14.70 11.94
N ARG A 18 5.92 13.48 12.49
CA ARG A 18 7.14 12.87 13.02
C ARG A 18 8.07 12.73 11.82
N LEU A 19 9.24 13.36 11.90
CA LEU A 19 10.34 13.31 10.93
C LEU A 19 10.98 11.91 10.92
N TYR A 20 10.20 10.85 10.69
CA TYR A 20 10.75 9.53 10.43
C TYR A 20 11.18 9.47 8.97
N GLU A 21 12.37 8.95 8.75
CA GLU A 21 12.85 8.64 7.41
C GLU A 21 11.85 7.67 6.74
N PRO A 22 11.40 7.95 5.50
CA PRO A 22 10.48 7.06 4.81
C PRO A 22 11.09 5.66 4.60
N THR A 23 10.30 4.62 4.85
CA THR A 23 10.74 3.24 4.58
C THR A 23 11.07 3.06 3.10
N PRO A 24 11.92 2.06 2.75
CA PRO A 24 12.20 1.73 1.35
C PRO A 24 10.93 1.52 0.52
N LEU A 25 9.92 0.85 1.09
CA LEU A 25 8.62 0.69 0.44
C LEU A 25 7.90 2.03 0.24
N ALA A 26 7.86 2.90 1.25
CA ALA A 26 7.20 4.21 1.14
C ALA A 26 7.79 5.07 0.02
N ARG A 27 9.13 5.11 -0.06
CA ARG A 27 9.86 5.82 -1.14
C ARG A 27 9.52 5.25 -2.49
N PHE A 28 9.67 3.93 -2.64
CA PHE A 28 9.42 3.23 -3.89
C PHE A 28 8.00 3.44 -4.40
N VAL A 29 6.98 3.25 -3.55
CA VAL A 29 5.57 3.42 -3.94
C VAL A 29 5.30 4.85 -4.38
N THR A 30 5.84 5.83 -3.66
CA THR A 30 5.63 7.25 -3.98
C THR A 30 6.29 7.65 -5.30
N GLU A 31 7.53 7.22 -5.52
CA GLU A 31 8.26 7.43 -6.77
C GLU A 31 7.55 6.73 -7.93
N ARG A 32 7.13 5.48 -7.73
CA ARG A 32 6.47 4.69 -8.78
C ARG A 32 5.12 5.27 -9.20
N LEU A 33 4.29 5.71 -8.25
CA LEU A 33 3.04 6.41 -8.57
C LEU A 33 3.29 7.71 -9.34
N ARG A 34 4.36 8.43 -8.99
CA ARG A 34 4.77 9.65 -9.71
C ARG A 34 5.20 9.34 -11.14
N GLU A 35 6.01 8.30 -11.35
CA GLU A 35 6.43 7.84 -12.69
C GLU A 35 5.23 7.45 -13.55
N MET A 36 4.27 6.75 -12.96
CA MET A 36 3.01 6.37 -13.62
C MET A 36 2.05 7.55 -13.82
N LYS A 37 2.40 8.75 -13.35
CA LYS A 37 1.54 9.95 -13.33
C LYS A 37 0.18 9.68 -12.68
N MET A 38 0.15 8.83 -11.66
CA MET A 38 -1.07 8.31 -11.04
C MET A 38 -1.25 8.89 -9.64
N ARG A 39 -2.45 9.41 -9.35
CA ARG A 39 -2.81 9.84 -8.00
C ARG A 39 -3.16 8.63 -7.14
N GLN A 40 -2.96 8.75 -5.83
CA GLN A 40 -3.29 7.69 -4.86
C GLN A 40 -4.74 7.21 -4.99
N SER A 41 -5.70 8.13 -5.09
CA SER A 41 -7.12 7.81 -5.23
C SER A 41 -7.44 7.06 -6.51
N ASP A 42 -6.77 7.41 -7.61
CA ASP A 42 -6.94 6.75 -8.90
C ASP A 42 -6.34 5.35 -8.88
N PHE A 43 -5.14 5.20 -8.29
CA PHE A 43 -4.53 3.89 -8.07
C PHE A 43 -5.46 2.96 -7.27
N CYS A 44 -5.99 3.46 -6.15
CA CYS A 44 -6.86 2.67 -5.28
C CYS A 44 -8.14 2.23 -5.99
N ARG A 45 -8.75 3.14 -6.76
CA ARG A 45 -9.97 2.88 -7.53
C ARG A 45 -9.73 1.87 -8.66
N LEU A 46 -8.65 2.03 -9.43
CA LEU A 46 -8.35 1.18 -10.59
C LEU A 46 -7.91 -0.23 -10.20
N ASN A 47 -7.17 -0.36 -9.09
CA ASN A 47 -6.58 -1.62 -8.66
C ASN A 47 -7.32 -2.28 -7.49
N GLN A 48 -8.51 -1.76 -7.12
CA GLN A 48 -9.28 -2.22 -5.96
C GLN A 48 -8.41 -2.34 -4.69
N PHE A 49 -7.57 -1.33 -4.47
CA PHE A 49 -6.62 -1.29 -3.37
C PHE A 49 -7.16 -0.41 -2.24
N ASP A 50 -6.95 -0.82 -0.98
CA ASP A 50 -7.42 -0.08 0.18
C ASP A 50 -6.70 1.27 0.33
N GLN A 51 -7.45 2.36 0.27
CA GLN A 51 -6.89 3.72 0.34
C GLN A 51 -6.24 4.01 1.70
N GLY A 52 -6.78 3.45 2.79
CA GLY A 52 -6.20 3.58 4.13
C GLY A 52 -4.84 2.91 4.22
N MET A 53 -4.70 1.73 3.63
CA MET A 53 -3.47 0.95 3.57
C MET A 53 -2.42 1.65 2.72
N LEU A 54 -2.78 2.14 1.53
CA LEU A 54 -1.82 2.86 0.68
C LEU A 54 -1.31 4.13 1.37
N SER A 55 -2.20 4.84 2.06
CA SER A 55 -1.82 6.00 2.87
C SER A 55 -0.86 5.61 4.00
N LYS A 56 -1.12 4.51 4.72
CA LYS A 56 -0.20 4.01 5.74
C LYS A 56 1.16 3.61 5.16
N ILE A 57 1.19 2.98 3.99
CA ILE A 57 2.43 2.62 3.30
C ILE A 57 3.25 3.87 2.96
N GLN A 58 2.66 4.86 2.29
CA GLN A 58 3.36 6.09 1.89
C GLN A 58 3.83 6.92 3.08
N ASN A 59 3.14 6.83 4.23
CA ASN A 59 3.50 7.50 5.47
C ASN A 59 4.34 6.63 6.42
N SER A 60 4.85 5.47 5.97
CA SER A 60 5.68 4.57 6.79
C SER A 60 5.02 4.11 8.10
N ALA A 61 3.69 4.01 8.10
CA ALA A 61 2.86 3.60 9.24
C ALA A 61 2.30 2.17 9.12
N ALA A 62 2.54 1.50 7.98
CA ALA A 62 2.17 0.10 7.81
C ALA A 62 3.22 -0.79 8.49
N THR A 63 2.82 -1.56 9.49
CA THR A 63 3.72 -2.42 10.27
C THR A 63 3.85 -3.82 9.68
N ASN A 64 2.75 -4.38 9.14
CA ASN A 64 2.70 -5.69 8.51
C ASN A 64 1.77 -5.66 7.31
N LEU A 65 2.22 -6.20 6.18
CA LEU A 65 1.39 -6.37 4.98
C LEU A 65 1.03 -7.84 4.80
N SER A 66 -0.23 -8.11 4.49
CA SER A 66 -0.65 -9.46 4.07
C SER A 66 -0.10 -9.78 2.69
N LEU A 67 0.04 -11.08 2.38
CA LEU A 67 0.46 -11.52 1.04
C LEU A 67 -0.47 -10.99 -0.05
N GLU A 68 -1.78 -11.00 0.19
CA GLU A 68 -2.77 -10.42 -0.74
C GLU A 68 -2.49 -8.94 -1.01
N THR A 69 -2.19 -8.15 0.04
CA THR A 69 -1.88 -6.73 -0.09
C THR A 69 -0.60 -6.53 -0.90
N VAL A 70 0.44 -7.33 -0.64
CA VAL A 70 1.71 -7.31 -1.38
C VAL A 70 1.48 -7.61 -2.86
N LEU A 71 0.70 -8.64 -3.18
CA LEU A 71 0.41 -9.03 -4.55
C LEU A 71 -0.43 -7.98 -5.28
N LYS A 72 -1.49 -7.45 -4.65
CA LYS A 72 -2.30 -6.36 -5.22
C LYS A 72 -1.45 -5.10 -5.47
N LEU A 73 -0.55 -4.76 -4.55
CA LEU A 73 0.36 -3.63 -4.70
C LEU A 73 1.32 -3.85 -5.89
N ALA A 74 1.92 -5.04 -5.99
CA ALA A 74 2.84 -5.39 -7.07
C ALA A 74 2.15 -5.33 -8.44
N ILE A 75 0.95 -5.92 -8.56
CA ILE A 75 0.12 -5.87 -9.77
C ILE A 75 -0.19 -4.41 -10.13
N GLY A 76 -0.71 -3.63 -9.17
CA GLY A 76 -1.11 -2.25 -9.44
C GLY A 76 0.05 -1.34 -9.82
N LEU A 77 1.25 -1.56 -9.27
CA LEU A 77 2.46 -0.81 -9.62
C LEU A 77 3.19 -1.36 -10.86
N SER A 78 2.68 -2.45 -11.42
CA SER A 78 3.26 -3.17 -12.56
C SER A 78 4.71 -3.58 -12.32
N VAL A 79 4.97 -4.23 -11.19
CA VAL A 79 6.30 -4.72 -10.78
C VAL A 79 6.23 -6.16 -10.29
N PRO A 80 7.32 -6.94 -10.37
CA PRO A 80 7.35 -8.30 -9.84
C PRO A 80 7.06 -8.32 -8.32
N PRO A 81 6.29 -9.29 -7.80
CA PRO A 81 6.03 -9.42 -6.36
C PRO A 81 7.31 -9.48 -5.51
N GLU A 82 8.35 -10.16 -6.01
CA GLU A 82 9.68 -10.23 -5.40
C GLU A 82 10.22 -8.85 -5.02
N LYS A 83 10.00 -7.84 -5.87
CA LYS A 83 10.44 -6.46 -5.62
C LYS A 83 9.79 -5.88 -4.37
N ILE A 84 8.48 -6.09 -4.19
CA ILE A 84 7.75 -5.61 -3.01
C ILE A 84 8.17 -6.42 -1.78
N CYS A 85 8.28 -7.74 -1.91
CA CYS A 85 8.76 -8.63 -0.85
C CYS A 85 10.15 -8.21 -0.33
N GLY A 86 11.09 -7.90 -1.22
CA GLY A 86 12.43 -7.42 -0.85
C GLY A 86 12.39 -6.09 -0.11
N LEU A 87 11.53 -5.14 -0.52
CA LEU A 87 11.40 -3.83 0.13
C LEU A 87 10.82 -3.90 1.55
N ILE A 88 10.08 -4.96 1.87
CA ILE A 88 9.56 -5.22 3.22
C ILE A 88 10.40 -6.23 4.00
N GLY A 89 11.51 -6.70 3.44
CA GLY A 89 12.38 -7.70 4.06
C GLY A 89 11.73 -9.08 4.22
N ARG A 90 10.76 -9.42 3.37
CA ARG A 90 9.98 -10.66 3.43
C ARG A 90 10.03 -11.49 2.14
N LEU A 91 11.25 -11.81 1.67
CA LEU A 91 11.42 -12.62 0.45
C LEU A 91 10.84 -14.04 0.58
N GLU A 92 10.71 -14.57 1.81
CA GLU A 92 10.10 -15.87 2.05
C GLU A 92 8.64 -15.94 1.58
N LEU A 93 7.95 -14.80 1.48
CA LEU A 93 6.60 -14.74 0.92
C LEU A 93 6.60 -14.99 -0.60
N HIS A 94 7.65 -14.55 -1.30
CA HIS A 94 7.82 -14.86 -2.72
C HIS A 94 8.08 -16.36 -2.90
N ASP A 95 8.98 -16.93 -2.10
CA ASP A 95 9.32 -18.36 -2.12
C ASP A 95 8.10 -19.24 -1.84
N LEU A 96 7.23 -18.83 -0.90
CA LEU A 96 6.00 -19.55 -0.59
C LEU A 96 5.05 -19.59 -1.80
N VAL A 97 4.89 -18.45 -2.49
CA VAL A 97 4.04 -18.36 -3.68
C VAL A 97 4.64 -19.19 -4.81
N THR A 98 5.93 -19.02 -5.12
CA THR A 98 6.55 -19.77 -6.21
C THR A 98 6.54 -21.26 -5.90
N GLY A 99 6.87 -21.71 -4.69
CA GLY A 99 6.77 -23.13 -4.31
C GLY A 99 5.37 -23.72 -4.51
N ALA A 100 4.31 -22.99 -4.14
CA ALA A 100 2.93 -23.46 -4.30
C ALA A 100 2.52 -23.66 -5.77
N TYR A 101 3.03 -22.83 -6.69
CA TYR A 101 2.67 -22.86 -8.12
C TYR A 101 3.71 -23.56 -9.01
N SER A 102 4.97 -23.65 -8.60
CA SER A 102 6.05 -24.37 -9.31
C SER A 102 5.81 -25.87 -9.32
N THR A 103 5.03 -26.41 -8.37
CA THR A 103 4.74 -27.85 -8.27
C THR A 103 3.48 -28.26 -9.05
N ASN A 104 2.69 -27.31 -9.57
CA ASN A 104 1.36 -27.59 -10.16
C ASN A 104 1.16 -27.10 -11.61
N PHE A 105 2.22 -26.72 -12.33
CA PHE A 105 2.11 -26.34 -13.75
C PHE A 105 2.66 -27.42 -14.70
N GLN A 106 2.29 -28.68 -14.46
CA GLN A 106 2.19 -29.70 -15.51
C GLN A 106 0.70 -29.98 -15.75
N LEU A 107 0.00 -29.02 -16.35
CA LEU A 107 -1.30 -29.30 -16.96
C LEU A 107 -1.09 -29.64 -18.43
N ARG A 108 -1.53 -30.87 -18.72
CA ARG A 108 -1.76 -31.49 -20.02
C ARG A 108 -2.59 -30.61 -20.94
#